data_AF-A0A1F7LLE1-F1
#
_entry.id   AF-A0A1F7LLE1-F1
#
_cell.length_a   1.000
_cell.length_b   1.000
_cell.length_c   1.000
_cell.angle_alpha   90.00
_cell.angle_beta   90.00
_cell.angle_gamma   90.00
#
_symmetry.space_group_name_H-M   'P 1'
#
loop_
_entity.id
_entity.type
_entity.pdbx_description
1 polymer ?
#
loop_
_entity_poly.entity_id
_entity_poly.type
_entity_poly.pdbx_seq_one_letter_code
_entity_poly.pdbx_strand_id
1 'polypeptide(L)'
;MVGAVPTVWIAIHAILEKEPQWDISSIRCILIGGWAAPKSLLEIFDKKYGANMLHAWGMTEMTPIGTVCRLKSYMEALPDEERYAIRAKQGRVVAGVDLRIVDEAGHEQPWDGKNVGEIQARGPWIASAYYNNPLAPRVAKWWLPDEVTFIDAVPETSVGKLDKKVLRERFKAWKPKA
;
A
#
# COMPACT_ATOMS: atom_id res chain seq x y z
N MET A 1 0.07 -11.16 12.21
CA MET A 1 0.38 -9.88 11.53
C MET A 1 -0.80 -8.98 11.79
N VAL A 2 -0.56 -7.73 12.15
CA VAL A 2 -1.58 -6.72 12.46
C VAL A 2 -1.19 -5.42 11.75
N GLY A 3 -2.12 -4.47 11.58
CA GLY A 3 -1.77 -3.20 10.95
C GLY A 3 -2.63 -2.03 11.41
N ALA A 4 -2.01 -0.87 11.53
CA ALA A 4 -2.66 0.39 11.91
C ALA A 4 -1.75 1.59 11.59
N VAL A 5 -2.30 2.81 11.72
CA VAL A 5 -1.57 4.06 11.57
C VAL A 5 -0.61 4.31 12.76
N PRO A 6 0.41 5.17 12.61
CA PRO A 6 1.39 5.42 13.68
C PRO A 6 0.80 5.87 15.02
N THR A 7 -0.27 6.68 15.01
CA THR A 7 -0.89 7.19 16.25
C THR A 7 -1.46 6.08 17.13
N VAL A 8 -2.01 5.01 16.54
CA VAL A 8 -2.50 3.84 17.29
C VAL A 8 -1.35 3.13 17.98
N TRP A 9 -0.22 2.94 17.29
CA TRP A 9 0.94 2.26 17.86
C TRP A 9 1.68 3.10 18.90
N ILE A 10 1.66 4.43 18.78
CA ILE A 10 2.14 5.34 19.82
C ILE A 10 1.29 5.19 21.09
N ALA A 11 -0.04 5.16 20.96
CA ALA A 11 -0.94 4.94 22.10
C ALA A 11 -0.76 3.56 22.72
N ILE A 12 -0.63 2.50 21.90
CA ILE A 12 -0.33 1.15 22.38
C ILE A 12 0.99 1.12 23.15
N HIS A 13 2.05 1.73 22.63
CA HIS A 13 3.33 1.81 23.35
C HIS A 13 3.17 2.49 24.72
N ALA A 14 2.45 3.61 24.80
CA ALA A 14 2.19 4.27 26.08
C ALA A 14 1.43 3.39 27.08
N ILE A 15 0.49 2.55 26.60
CA ILE A 15 -0.21 1.57 27.45
C ILE A 15 0.76 0.49 27.91
N LEU A 16 1.57 -0.07 27.02
CA LEU A 16 2.55 -1.11 27.37
C LEU A 16 3.61 -0.62 28.37
N GLU A 17 3.98 0.67 28.33
CA GLU A 17 4.86 1.26 29.35
C GLU A 17 4.18 1.36 30.73
N LYS A 18 2.89 1.69 30.75
CA LYS A 18 2.13 1.90 31.99
C LYS A 18 1.65 0.58 32.61
N GLU A 19 1.36 -0.40 31.77
CA GLU A 19 0.70 -1.65 32.10
C GLU A 19 1.53 -2.85 31.61
N PRO A 20 2.60 -3.22 32.33
CA PRO A 20 3.57 -4.22 31.89
C PRO A 20 3.02 -5.66 31.90
N GLN A 21 1.79 -5.88 32.37
CA GLN A 21 1.15 -7.19 32.34
C GLN A 21 0.72 -7.63 30.93
N TRP A 22 0.64 -6.70 29.98
CA TRP A 22 0.23 -7.01 28.60
C TRP A 22 1.41 -7.53 27.78
N ASP A 23 1.27 -8.75 27.27
CA ASP A 23 2.27 -9.38 26.41
C ASP A 23 1.86 -9.30 24.92
N ILE A 24 2.73 -8.74 24.10
CA ILE A 24 2.59 -8.65 22.64
C ILE A 24 3.61 -9.49 21.86
N SER A 25 4.35 -10.39 22.54
CA SER A 25 5.40 -11.24 21.96
C SER A 25 4.93 -12.12 20.78
N SER A 26 3.62 -12.39 20.69
CA SER A 26 3.01 -13.10 19.56
C SER A 26 3.00 -12.29 18.24
N ILE A 27 3.19 -10.97 18.30
CA ILE A 27 3.17 -10.07 17.14
C ILE A 27 4.53 -10.06 16.45
N ARG A 28 4.66 -10.83 15.37
CA ARG A 28 5.90 -10.90 14.57
C ARG A 28 6.06 -9.79 13.53
N CYS A 29 4.97 -9.15 13.12
CA CYS A 29 4.97 -8.15 12.06
C CYS A 29 3.78 -7.20 12.22
N ILE A 30 4.09 -5.90 12.14
CA ILE A 30 3.13 -4.80 12.19
C ILE A 30 3.21 -4.06 10.85
N LEU A 31 2.15 -4.08 10.05
CA LEU A 31 2.05 -3.23 8.87
C LEU A 31 1.68 -1.81 9.33
N ILE A 32 2.54 -0.83 9.09
CA ILE A 32 2.32 0.56 9.48
C ILE A 32 2.27 1.43 8.24
N GLY A 33 1.25 2.28 8.12
CA GLY A 33 1.04 3.09 6.92
C GLY A 33 -0.04 4.15 7.14
N GLY A 34 -0.50 4.78 6.05
CA GLY A 34 -1.46 5.89 6.09
C GLY A 34 -0.86 7.24 6.51
N TRP A 35 0.26 7.21 7.24
CA TRP A 35 1.11 8.37 7.54
C TRP A 35 2.58 7.92 7.65
N ALA A 36 3.52 8.87 7.59
CA ALA A 36 4.93 8.59 7.78
C ALA A 36 5.20 8.06 9.21
N ALA A 37 5.68 6.82 9.31
CA ALA A 37 6.10 6.23 10.58
C ALA A 37 7.39 6.90 11.10
N PRO A 38 7.42 7.45 12.34
CA PRO A 38 8.64 7.97 12.93
C PRO A 38 9.68 6.87 13.12
N LYS A 39 10.95 7.18 12.80
CA LYS A 39 12.08 6.26 12.98
C LYS A 39 12.17 5.70 14.41
N SER A 40 11.96 6.55 15.41
CA SER A 40 11.99 6.18 16.83
C SER A 40 10.94 5.12 17.17
N LEU A 41 9.75 5.19 16.58
CA LEU A 41 8.69 4.21 16.81
C LEU A 41 9.08 2.83 16.25
N LEU A 42 9.68 2.80 15.05
CA LEU A 42 10.17 1.57 14.43
C LEU A 42 11.26 0.91 15.30
N GLU A 43 12.17 1.72 15.84
CA GLU A 43 13.25 1.26 16.71
C GLU A 43 12.75 0.72 18.05
N ILE A 44 11.83 1.44 18.70
CA ILE A 44 11.24 1.01 19.97
C ILE A 44 10.57 -0.35 19.81
N PHE A 45 9.72 -0.52 18.80
CA PHE A 45 8.99 -1.78 18.62
C PHE A 45 9.89 -2.96 18.24
N ASP A 46 10.92 -2.70 17.44
CA ASP A 46 11.89 -3.74 17.07
C ASP A 46 12.74 -4.15 18.28
N LYS A 47 13.35 -3.19 18.99
CA LYS A 47 14.29 -3.48 20.09
C LYS A 47 13.61 -3.93 21.38
N LYS A 48 12.48 -3.32 21.74
CA LYS A 48 11.81 -3.58 23.03
C LYS A 48 10.85 -4.75 22.97
N TYR A 49 10.11 -4.88 21.87
CA TYR A 49 9.03 -5.87 21.75
C TYR A 49 9.34 -6.99 20.75
N GLY A 50 10.46 -6.91 20.01
CA GLY A 50 10.76 -7.88 18.94
C GLY A 50 9.76 -7.84 17.78
N ALA A 51 8.97 -6.76 17.68
CA ALA A 51 7.87 -6.63 16.75
C ALA A 51 8.30 -5.79 15.54
N ASN A 52 8.59 -6.45 14.42
CA ASN A 52 9.05 -5.75 13.22
C ASN A 52 7.92 -4.92 12.59
N MET A 53 8.12 -3.60 12.57
CA MET A 53 7.25 -2.68 11.85
C MET A 53 7.65 -2.56 10.38
N LEU A 54 6.75 -2.96 9.49
CA LEU A 54 6.87 -2.89 8.04
C LEU A 54 6.13 -1.64 7.55
N HIS A 55 6.89 -0.59 7.22
CA HIS A 55 6.32 0.65 6.69
C HIS A 55 5.79 0.41 5.26
N ALA A 56 4.54 0.77 5.02
CA ALA A 56 3.88 0.65 3.73
C ALA A 56 3.26 1.99 3.36
N TRP A 57 3.39 2.37 2.09
CA TRP A 57 2.67 3.50 1.52
C TRP A 57 1.66 3.04 0.49
N GLY A 58 0.61 3.83 0.41
CA GLY A 58 -0.61 3.47 -0.24
C GLY A 58 -1.67 4.54 -0.13
N MET A 59 -2.69 4.43 -0.96
CA MET A 59 -3.86 5.29 -0.96
C MET A 59 -5.08 4.43 -1.25
N THR A 60 -6.29 4.96 -1.02
CA THR A 60 -7.54 4.26 -1.34
C THR A 60 -7.56 3.77 -2.78
N GLU A 61 -7.04 4.60 -3.68
CA GLU A 61 -6.89 4.40 -5.12
C GLU A 61 -5.90 3.29 -5.48
N MET A 62 -5.19 2.69 -4.52
CA MET A 62 -4.20 1.64 -4.78
C MET A 62 -4.56 0.31 -4.10
N THR A 63 -5.79 0.17 -3.61
CA THR A 63 -6.30 -1.06 -2.93
C THR A 63 -5.34 -1.72 -1.91
N PRO A 64 -4.90 -1.03 -0.84
CA PRO A 64 -4.31 0.29 -0.83
C PRO A 64 -2.80 0.28 -1.12
N ILE A 65 -2.15 -0.86 -1.32
CA ILE A 65 -0.67 -0.97 -1.24
C ILE A 65 0.02 -0.59 -2.57
N GLY A 66 0.88 0.43 -2.50
CA GLY A 66 1.80 0.81 -3.58
C GLY A 66 3.26 0.42 -3.31
N THR A 67 3.75 0.66 -2.09
CA THR A 67 5.13 0.36 -1.70
C THR A 67 5.20 -0.25 -0.32
N VAL A 68 6.24 -1.06 -0.07
CA VAL A 68 6.57 -1.60 1.25
C VAL A 68 8.07 -1.50 1.51
N CYS A 69 8.44 -1.19 2.75
CA CYS A 69 9.83 -1.00 3.14
C CYS A 69 10.39 -2.27 3.76
N ARG A 70 11.00 -3.11 2.92
CA ARG A 70 11.86 -4.22 3.34
C ARG A 70 13.32 -3.91 3.07
N LEU A 71 14.17 -4.19 4.05
CA LEU A 71 15.61 -4.24 3.85
C LEU A 71 15.94 -5.32 2.81
N LYS A 72 16.94 -5.06 1.97
CA LYS A 72 17.54 -6.14 1.15
C LYS A 72 18.47 -6.95 2.03
N SER A 73 18.78 -8.18 1.63
CA SER A 73 19.71 -9.06 2.32
C SER A 73 21.02 -8.37 2.70
N TYR A 74 21.64 -7.63 1.78
CA TYR A 74 22.89 -6.90 2.05
C TYR A 74 22.73 -5.67 2.96
N MET A 75 21.49 -5.20 3.19
CA MET A 75 21.20 -4.08 4.09
C MET A 75 20.97 -4.54 5.54
N GLU A 76 20.79 -5.85 5.78
CA GLU A 76 20.58 -6.38 7.13
C GLU A 76 21.83 -6.26 8.01
N ALA A 77 23.01 -6.27 7.38
CA ALA A 77 24.30 -6.11 8.05
C ALA A 77 24.71 -4.64 8.27
N LEU A 78 23.90 -3.67 7.81
CA LEU A 78 24.20 -2.26 8.04
C LEU A 78 24.07 -1.89 9.53
N PRO A 79 24.76 -0.82 9.98
CA PRO A 79 24.55 -0.28 11.32
C PRO A 79 23.08 0.06 11.59
N ASP A 80 22.63 -0.07 12.83
CA ASP A 80 21.25 0.19 13.25
C ASP A 80 20.73 1.54 12.76
N GLU A 81 21.52 2.60 12.95
CA GLU A 81 21.19 3.96 12.51
C GLU A 81 20.77 4.01 11.03
N GLU A 82 21.59 3.42 10.16
CA GLU A 82 21.34 3.36 8.72
C GLU A 82 20.16 2.46 8.38
N ARG A 83 20.03 1.30 9.05
CA ARG A 83 18.90 0.38 8.87
C ARG A 83 17.58 1.05 9.18
N TYR A 84 17.48 1.73 10.32
CA TYR A 84 16.25 2.41 10.73
C TYR A 84 15.98 3.64 9.87
N ALA A 85 17.00 4.36 9.40
CA ALA A 85 16.83 5.42 8.41
C ALA A 85 16.25 4.90 7.08
N ILE A 86 16.68 3.72 6.61
CA ILE A 86 16.10 3.06 5.44
C ILE A 86 14.67 2.60 5.73
N ARG A 87 14.42 1.92 6.86
CA ARG A 87 13.10 1.41 7.25
C ARG A 87 12.05 2.51 7.44
N ALA A 88 12.48 3.72 7.82
CA ALA A 88 11.61 4.89 7.93
C ALA A 88 11.10 5.39 6.57
N LYS A 89 11.75 5.06 5.44
CA LYS A 89 11.25 5.40 4.10
C LYS A 89 9.99 4.60 3.76
N GLN A 90 9.19 5.11 2.83
CA GLN A 90 7.95 4.47 2.33
C GLN A 90 8.23 3.13 1.62
N GLY A 91 9.48 2.89 1.22
CA GLY A 91 9.93 1.59 0.74
C GLY A 91 10.03 1.50 -0.77
N ARG A 92 9.87 0.28 -1.30
CA ARG A 92 9.96 0.00 -2.73
C ARG A 92 8.62 -0.46 -3.27
N VAL A 93 8.43 -0.22 -4.56
CA VAL A 93 7.23 -0.63 -5.28
C VAL A 93 7.02 -2.14 -5.16
N VAL A 94 5.76 -2.53 -4.93
CA VAL A 94 5.37 -3.94 -4.88
C VAL A 94 5.24 -4.49 -6.30
N ALA A 95 5.41 -5.81 -6.45
CA ALA A 95 5.20 -6.46 -7.74
C ALA A 95 3.79 -6.17 -8.27
N GLY A 96 3.67 -5.86 -9.57
CA GLY A 96 2.40 -5.50 -10.22
C GLY A 96 2.09 -4.01 -10.21
N VAL A 97 2.81 -3.20 -9.43
CA VAL A 97 2.71 -1.74 -9.51
C VAL A 97 3.96 -1.19 -10.20
N ASP A 98 3.78 -0.26 -11.12
CA ASP A 98 4.85 0.61 -11.60
C ASP A 98 4.62 2.02 -11.06
N LEU A 99 5.71 2.69 -10.70
CA LEU A 99 5.71 4.10 -10.31
C LEU A 99 6.61 4.88 -11.25
N ARG A 100 6.33 6.17 -11.43
CA ARG A 100 7.25 7.17 -11.98
C ARG A 100 7.06 8.51 -11.29
N ILE A 101 8.06 9.38 -11.43
CA ILE A 101 7.98 10.79 -11.05
C ILE A 101 8.01 11.65 -12.31
N VAL A 102 7.13 12.64 -12.41
CA VAL A 102 7.08 13.57 -13.55
C VAL A 102 7.17 15.03 -13.10
N ASP A 103 7.75 15.89 -13.94
CA ASP A 103 7.73 17.34 -13.74
C ASP A 103 6.36 17.96 -14.14
N GLU A 104 6.24 19.28 -14.00
CA GLU A 104 5.01 20.02 -14.38
C GLU A 104 4.67 19.92 -15.87
N ALA A 105 5.67 19.67 -16.72
CA ALA A 105 5.48 19.47 -18.16
C ALA A 105 5.13 18.02 -18.52
N GLY A 106 5.11 17.11 -17.53
CA GLY A 106 4.81 15.69 -17.71
C GLY A 106 6.00 14.84 -18.14
N HIS A 107 7.23 15.37 -18.11
CA HIS A 107 8.42 14.59 -18.43
C HIS A 107 8.88 13.77 -17.24
N GLU A 108 9.21 12.50 -17.51
CA GLU A 108 9.72 11.58 -16.50
C GLU A 108 11.08 12.03 -15.97
N GLN A 109 11.21 12.00 -14.64
CA GLN A 109 12.42 12.42 -13.92
C GLN A 109 13.27 11.21 -13.49
N PRO A 110 14.60 11.36 -13.38
CA PRO A 110 15.50 10.27 -13.02
C PRO A 110 15.37 9.83 -11.55
N TRP A 111 15.60 8.53 -11.29
CA TRP A 111 15.57 7.92 -9.96
C TRP A 111 16.87 8.12 -9.16
N ASP A 112 17.26 9.37 -8.92
CA ASP A 112 18.53 9.71 -8.26
C ASP A 112 18.40 10.10 -6.77
N GLY A 113 17.15 10.15 -6.27
CA GLY A 113 16.84 10.55 -4.90
C GLY A 113 17.00 12.05 -4.63
N LYS A 114 17.16 12.87 -5.67
CA LYS A 114 17.26 14.34 -5.59
C LYS A 114 16.15 15.04 -6.37
N ASN A 115 15.81 14.51 -7.55
CA ASN A 115 14.75 15.08 -8.36
C ASN A 115 13.38 14.84 -7.70
N VAL A 116 12.54 15.86 -7.76
CA VAL A 116 11.19 15.88 -7.19
C VAL A 116 10.19 16.03 -8.32
N GLY A 117 9.07 15.31 -8.22
CA GLY A 117 7.99 15.37 -9.20
C GLY A 117 6.70 14.77 -8.65
N GLU A 118 5.63 14.87 -9.43
CA GLU A 118 4.37 14.19 -9.16
C GLU A 118 4.56 12.67 -9.29
N ILE A 119 4.11 11.92 -8.28
CA ILE A 119 4.13 10.45 -8.33
C ILE A 119 2.94 9.97 -9.16
N GLN A 120 3.23 9.21 -10.22
CA GLN A 120 2.23 8.53 -11.02
C GLN A 120 2.37 7.03 -10.87
N ALA A 121 1.25 6.33 -10.71
CA ALA A 121 1.21 4.90 -10.45
C ALA A 121 0.32 4.17 -11.44
N ARG A 122 0.70 2.95 -11.83
CA ARG A 122 -0.14 2.04 -12.62
C ARG A 122 -0.02 0.63 -12.10
N GLY A 123 -1.06 -0.18 -12.30
CA GLY A 123 -1.07 -1.57 -11.90
C GLY A 123 -2.48 -2.15 -11.88
N PRO A 124 -2.63 -3.46 -11.67
CA PRO A 124 -3.92 -4.14 -11.79
C PRO A 124 -4.90 -3.81 -10.66
N TRP A 125 -4.46 -3.10 -9.62
CA TRP A 125 -5.30 -2.62 -8.51
C TRP A 125 -5.17 -1.11 -8.27
N ILE A 126 -4.65 -0.38 -9.27
CA ILE A 126 -4.66 1.09 -9.26
C ILE A 126 -5.96 1.55 -9.87
N ALA A 127 -6.71 2.37 -9.13
CA ALA A 127 -7.96 2.95 -9.54
C ALA A 127 -7.72 3.82 -10.78
N SER A 128 -8.53 3.56 -11.76
CA SER A 128 -8.43 4.18 -13.06
C SER A 128 -9.32 5.39 -13.22
N ALA A 129 -10.44 5.40 -12.51
CA ALA A 129 -11.32 6.53 -12.35
C ALA A 129 -11.99 6.46 -10.97
N TYR A 130 -12.45 7.61 -10.51
CA TYR A 130 -13.39 7.67 -9.40
C TYR A 130 -14.82 7.44 -9.88
N TYR A 131 -15.64 6.94 -8.97
CA TYR A 131 -17.07 6.78 -9.16
C TYR A 131 -17.76 8.10 -9.54
N ASN A 132 -18.56 8.11 -10.61
CA ASN A 132 -19.29 9.30 -11.10
C ASN A 132 -18.42 10.54 -11.31
N ASN A 133 -17.17 10.38 -11.77
CA ASN A 133 -16.23 11.49 -11.86
C ASN A 133 -16.21 12.17 -13.25
N PRO A 134 -16.57 13.46 -13.35
CA PRO A 134 -16.47 14.24 -14.60
C PRO A 134 -15.01 14.54 -15.03
N LEU A 135 -14.00 14.25 -14.19
CA LEU A 135 -12.57 14.48 -14.45
C LEU A 135 -11.85 13.31 -15.15
N ALA A 136 -12.58 12.33 -15.68
CA ALA A 136 -12.05 11.27 -16.54
C ALA A 136 -11.04 11.71 -17.64
N PRO A 137 -11.06 12.95 -18.19
CA PRO A 137 -10.06 13.37 -19.18
C PRO A 137 -8.64 13.56 -18.63
N ARG A 138 -8.44 13.56 -17.31
CA ARG A 138 -7.12 13.82 -16.68
C ARG A 138 -6.28 12.56 -16.42
N VAL A 139 -6.82 11.39 -16.70
CA VAL A 139 -6.14 10.10 -16.54
C VAL A 139 -5.91 9.47 -17.90
N ALA A 140 -4.83 8.70 -18.05
CA ALA A 140 -4.53 8.05 -19.32
C ALA A 140 -5.67 7.08 -19.72
N LYS A 141 -6.12 7.13 -20.99
CA LYS A 141 -7.29 6.36 -21.47
C LYS A 141 -7.19 4.86 -21.16
N TRP A 142 -5.99 4.29 -21.19
CA TRP A 142 -5.74 2.86 -20.90
C TRP A 142 -5.79 2.51 -19.41
N TRP A 143 -5.95 3.48 -18.52
CA TRP A 143 -6.27 3.23 -17.11
C TRP A 143 -7.76 2.91 -17.01
N LEU A 144 -8.62 3.71 -17.65
CA LEU A 144 -10.07 3.64 -17.52
C LEU A 144 -10.61 2.23 -17.81
N PRO A 145 -11.54 1.72 -16.99
CA PRO A 145 -12.20 0.46 -17.31
C PRO A 145 -13.09 0.69 -18.54
N ASP A 146 -13.10 -0.27 -19.46
CA ASP A 146 -13.90 -0.18 -20.70
C ASP A 146 -15.41 0.01 -20.42
N GLU A 147 -15.88 -0.61 -19.33
CA GLU A 147 -17.26 -0.58 -18.85
C GLU A 147 -17.33 -0.76 -17.32
N VAL A 148 -18.25 -0.04 -16.69
CA VAL A 148 -18.64 -0.22 -15.29
C VAL A 148 -20.12 -0.56 -15.27
N THR A 149 -20.48 -1.65 -14.59
CA THR A 149 -21.87 -2.09 -14.46
C THR A 149 -22.21 -2.34 -13.00
N PHE A 150 -23.45 -2.02 -12.62
CA PHE A 150 -23.95 -2.23 -11.27
C PHE A 150 -24.71 -3.54 -11.21
N ILE A 151 -24.49 -4.28 -10.14
CA ILE A 151 -25.23 -5.49 -9.82
C ILE A 151 -25.72 -5.37 -8.38
N ASP A 152 -26.94 -5.84 -8.13
CA ASP A 152 -27.56 -5.73 -6.79
C ASP A 152 -26.74 -6.47 -5.73
N ALA A 153 -26.12 -7.59 -6.11
CA ALA A 153 -25.19 -8.33 -5.30
C ALA A 153 -24.17 -9.04 -6.19
N VAL A 154 -22.94 -9.15 -5.68
CA VAL A 154 -21.92 -9.98 -6.32
C VAL A 154 -22.26 -11.43 -6.01
N PRO A 155 -22.44 -12.31 -7.03
CA PRO A 155 -22.79 -13.69 -6.79
C PRO A 155 -21.64 -14.40 -6.07
N GLU A 156 -21.99 -15.13 -5.02
CA GLU A 156 -21.05 -15.88 -4.19
C GLU A 156 -21.36 -17.37 -4.25
N THR A 157 -20.32 -18.17 -4.10
CA THR A 157 -20.38 -19.62 -3.87
C THR A 157 -20.86 -19.89 -2.43
N SER A 158 -21.21 -21.15 -2.13
CA SER A 158 -21.65 -21.58 -0.80
C SER A 158 -20.62 -21.34 0.33
N VAL A 159 -19.38 -20.95 0.00
CA VAL A 159 -18.30 -20.62 0.93
C VAL A 159 -17.93 -19.13 0.92
N GLY A 160 -18.81 -18.26 0.41
CA GLY A 160 -18.63 -16.80 0.43
C GLY A 160 -17.55 -16.26 -0.52
N LYS A 161 -17.13 -17.06 -1.51
CA LYS A 161 -16.20 -16.61 -2.56
C LYS A 161 -16.96 -16.21 -3.81
N LEU A 162 -16.47 -15.21 -4.53
CA LEU A 162 -16.98 -14.77 -5.83
C LEU A 162 -17.23 -15.94 -6.81
N ASP A 163 -18.47 -16.09 -7.26
CA ASP A 163 -18.83 -17.07 -8.29
C ASP A 163 -18.53 -16.51 -9.68
N LYS A 164 -17.30 -16.78 -10.14
CA LYS A 164 -16.82 -16.35 -11.46
C LYS A 164 -17.57 -17.02 -12.61
N LYS A 165 -18.20 -18.19 -12.40
CA LYS A 165 -18.95 -18.89 -13.47
C LYS A 165 -20.24 -18.14 -13.77
N VAL A 166 -20.97 -17.75 -12.72
CA VAL A 166 -22.18 -16.93 -12.85
C VAL A 166 -21.84 -15.58 -13.46
N LEU A 167 -20.77 -14.92 -13.00
CA LEU A 167 -20.33 -13.65 -13.59
C LEU A 167 -19.96 -13.79 -15.08
N ARG A 168 -19.21 -14.83 -15.46
CA ARG A 168 -18.83 -15.05 -16.87
C ARG A 168 -20.02 -15.34 -17.77
N GLU A 169 -21.00 -16.10 -17.31
CA GLU A 169 -22.22 -16.33 -18.10
C GLU A 169 -23.07 -15.05 -18.19
N ARG A 170 -23.23 -14.32 -17.08
CA ARG A 170 -23.97 -13.05 -17.02
C ARG A 170 -23.39 -12.00 -17.97
N PHE A 171 -22.06 -11.94 -18.10
CA PHE A 171 -21.37 -10.98 -18.97
C PHE A 171 -20.79 -11.61 -20.24
N LYS A 172 -21.31 -12.76 -20.68
CA LYS A 172 -20.79 -13.51 -21.84
C LYS A 172 -20.87 -12.74 -23.15
N ALA A 173 -21.87 -11.86 -23.27
CA ALA A 173 -22.06 -11.01 -24.45
C ALA A 173 -21.15 -9.76 -24.45
N TRP A 174 -20.47 -9.48 -23.33
CA TRP A 174 -19.59 -8.33 -23.22
C TRP A 174 -18.38 -8.48 -24.14
N LYS A 175 -18.04 -7.39 -24.85
CA LYS A 175 -16.86 -7.31 -25.69
C LYS A 175 -16.03 -6.09 -25.25
N PRO A 176 -14.71 -6.24 -25.09
CA PRO A 176 -13.84 -5.11 -24.82
C PRO A 176 -13.96 -4.07 -25.95
N LYS A 177 -13.86 -2.78 -25.60
CA LYS A 177 -13.82 -1.72 -26.61
C LYS A 177 -12.42 -1.73 -27.24
N ALA A 178 -12.38 -1.73 -28.58
CA ALA A 178 -11.13 -1.60 -29.34
C ALA A 178 -10.51 -0.20 -29.19
#